data_AF-A0A9W6W7D8-F1
#
_entry.id   AF-A0A9W6W7D8-F1
#
_cell.length_a   1.000
_cell.length_b   1.000
_cell.length_c   1.000
_cell.angle_alpha   90.00
_cell.angle_beta   90.00
_cell.angle_gamma   90.00
#
_symmetry.space_group_name_H-M   'P 1'
#
loop_
_entity.id
_entity.type
_entity.pdbx_description
1 polymer ?
#
loop_
_entity_poly.entity_id
_entity_poly.type
_entity_poly.pdbx_seq_one_letter_code
_entity_poly.pdbx_strand_id
1 'polypeptide(L)'
;MNWSSFAEKHWEEGPALIAGSPPVDPARAFTLLATSAEPFRTGSRHRVLPAVRFHQGDGRSAAPGDMLPAPGEDLTGYAARVAGPDGWLIEAEQPLFLDWPLWSAVRDLLDGLWREVGAPVAPVVAELTAGDAWSRAPGTGETHAMLTWVLAGRLRTRLGEETLEAGAGDLLYWPAGTVHADEYTEPTLTLRVHVPTDPRMATMHARETLIELMDAGYGDDRVPYVGDGPFPLARTVDLVSGIVDSGELTRLLRLRWAARRSAAGLDPAPAPRPPELPEDCRIRVTGEVLRVRAGNDGVVWAANGHAFTLRGSDAGRILRRLTARGTASTTDFPGAFALLQRLYQVRVIDMED
;
A
#
# COMPACT_ATOMS: atom_id res chain seq x y z
N MET A 1 15.48 -10.34 -8.46
CA MET A 1 14.38 -10.84 -9.31
C MET A 1 14.55 -10.31 -10.72
N ASN A 2 14.34 -11.11 -11.77
CA ASN A 2 14.34 -10.64 -13.16
C ASN A 2 12.89 -10.40 -13.60
N TRP A 3 12.44 -9.14 -13.49
CA TRP A 3 11.05 -8.78 -13.79
C TRP A 3 10.70 -8.90 -15.27
N SER A 4 11.64 -8.64 -16.18
CA SER A 4 11.36 -8.73 -17.62
C SER A 4 11.05 -10.18 -18.02
N SER A 5 11.84 -11.15 -17.54
CA SER A 5 11.55 -12.57 -17.81
C SER A 5 10.28 -13.04 -17.12
N PHE A 6 9.92 -12.48 -15.96
CA PHE A 6 8.67 -12.81 -15.29
C PHE A 6 7.47 -12.26 -16.06
N ALA A 7 7.53 -10.99 -16.46
CA ALA A 7 6.48 -10.33 -17.23
C ALA A 7 6.21 -11.04 -18.56
N GLU A 8 7.27 -11.40 -19.28
CA GLU A 8 7.15 -12.09 -20.58
C GLU A 8 6.52 -13.48 -20.48
N LYS A 9 6.77 -14.22 -19.40
CA LYS A 9 6.42 -15.65 -19.30
C LYS A 9 5.19 -15.95 -18.45
N HIS A 10 4.87 -15.07 -17.51
CA HIS A 10 3.93 -15.39 -16.44
C HIS A 10 2.86 -14.33 -16.25
N TRP A 11 3.16 -13.04 -16.41
CA TRP A 11 2.19 -11.99 -16.14
C TRP A 11 0.96 -12.10 -17.04
N GLU A 12 -0.21 -12.29 -16.43
CA GLU A 12 -1.51 -12.55 -17.08
C GLU A 12 -1.63 -13.87 -17.85
N GLU A 13 -0.55 -14.63 -17.98
CA GLU A 13 -0.53 -15.90 -18.71
C GLU A 13 -0.99 -17.09 -17.86
N GLY A 14 -0.56 -17.16 -16.60
CA GLY A 14 -0.95 -18.27 -15.72
C GLY A 14 -0.21 -18.33 -14.39
N PRO A 15 -0.59 -19.27 -13.52
CA PRO A 15 0.11 -19.52 -12.27
C PRO A 15 1.61 -19.81 -12.45
N ALA A 16 2.41 -19.37 -11.48
CA ALA A 16 3.84 -19.61 -11.50
C ALA A 16 4.43 -19.67 -10.09
N LEU A 17 5.42 -20.55 -9.93
CA LEU A 17 6.34 -20.59 -8.81
C LEU A 17 7.70 -20.07 -9.27
N ILE A 18 8.18 -19.00 -8.66
CA ILE A 18 9.46 -18.36 -9.00
C ILE A 18 10.38 -18.37 -7.79
N ALA A 19 11.57 -18.93 -7.96
CA ALA A 19 12.63 -18.79 -6.97
C ALA A 19 13.05 -17.32 -6.87
N GLY A 20 12.98 -16.75 -5.67
CA GLY A 20 13.23 -15.34 -5.42
C GLY A 20 13.94 -15.10 -4.10
N SER A 21 14.30 -13.84 -3.86
CA SER A 21 14.61 -13.37 -2.52
C SER A 21 13.47 -12.43 -2.12
N PRO A 22 12.90 -12.59 -0.91
CA PRO A 22 11.78 -11.77 -0.49
C PRO A 22 12.25 -10.32 -0.33
N PRO A 23 11.36 -9.33 -0.53
CA PRO A 23 11.72 -7.92 -0.36
C PRO A 23 12.03 -7.53 1.09
N VAL A 24 11.70 -8.40 2.05
CA VAL A 24 11.64 -8.08 3.46
C VAL A 24 12.24 -9.19 4.31
N ASP A 25 12.89 -8.80 5.41
CA ASP A 25 13.37 -9.73 6.43
C ASP A 25 12.19 -10.36 7.20
N PRO A 26 12.15 -11.70 7.38
CA PRO A 26 11.04 -12.37 8.05
C PRO A 26 10.83 -11.93 9.50
N ALA A 27 11.90 -11.71 10.27
CA ALA A 27 11.79 -11.30 11.67
C ALA A 27 11.19 -9.89 11.79
N ARG A 28 11.63 -8.97 10.92
CA ARG A 28 11.05 -7.61 10.84
C ARG A 28 9.61 -7.63 10.34
N ALA A 29 9.27 -8.49 9.38
CA ALA A 29 7.90 -8.64 8.90
C ALA A 29 6.97 -9.18 10.00
N PHE A 30 7.42 -10.15 10.80
CA PHE A 30 6.64 -10.62 11.94
C PHE A 30 6.52 -9.56 13.04
N THR A 31 7.58 -8.79 13.30
CA THR A 31 7.52 -7.64 14.21
C THR A 31 6.46 -6.63 13.77
N LEU A 32 6.42 -6.31 12.47
CA LEU A 32 5.41 -5.42 11.90
C LEU A 32 3.98 -6.00 12.02
N LEU A 33 3.81 -7.31 11.85
CA LEU A 33 2.54 -7.99 12.07
C LEU A 33 2.09 -7.85 13.54
N ALA A 34 3.00 -8.03 14.50
CA ALA A 34 2.74 -7.84 15.92
C ALA A 34 2.38 -6.39 16.27
N THR A 35 3.12 -5.40 15.72
CA THR A 35 2.78 -3.97 15.86
C THR A 35 1.41 -3.64 15.27
N SER A 36 1.07 -4.24 14.12
CA SER A 36 -0.24 -4.04 13.50
C SER A 36 -1.38 -4.59 14.36
N ALA A 37 -1.13 -5.68 15.08
CA ALA A 37 -2.10 -6.36 15.93
C ALA A 37 -2.30 -5.70 17.30
N GLU A 38 -1.31 -4.95 17.81
CA GLU A 38 -1.32 -4.30 19.13
C GLU A 38 -2.63 -3.54 19.42
N PRO A 39 -3.15 -2.66 18.53
CA PRO A 39 -4.37 -1.90 18.80
C PRO A 39 -5.64 -2.74 18.92
N PHE A 40 -5.61 -3.99 18.43
CA PHE A 40 -6.73 -4.93 18.40
C PHE A 40 -6.74 -5.88 19.61
N ARG A 41 -5.63 -5.97 20.36
CA ARG A 41 -5.54 -6.77 21.59
C ARG A 41 -6.51 -6.30 22.68
N THR A 42 -6.79 -5.00 22.71
CA THR A 42 -7.70 -4.40 23.69
C THR A 42 -9.16 -4.36 23.24
N GLY A 43 -9.49 -4.94 22.09
CA GLY A 43 -10.84 -4.97 21.53
C GLY A 43 -10.88 -4.70 20.03
N SER A 44 -12.05 -4.93 19.41
CA SER A 44 -12.24 -4.76 17.97
C SER A 44 -12.21 -3.28 17.58
N ARG A 45 -11.53 -2.96 16.47
CA ARG A 45 -11.58 -1.65 15.83
C ARG A 45 -12.21 -1.76 14.45
N HIS A 46 -13.20 -0.93 14.17
CA HIS A 46 -13.87 -0.89 12.88
C HIS A 46 -13.32 0.25 12.02
N ARG A 47 -13.07 -0.04 10.74
CA ARG A 47 -12.62 0.95 9.74
C ARG A 47 -11.29 1.64 10.10
N VAL A 48 -10.36 0.88 10.69
CA VAL A 48 -9.00 1.35 11.00
C VAL A 48 -8.01 0.54 10.16
N LEU A 49 -6.97 1.21 9.67
CA LEU A 49 -5.81 0.59 9.04
C LEU A 49 -4.62 0.61 10.00
N PRO A 50 -3.78 -0.44 10.03
CA PRO A 50 -3.96 -1.72 9.34
C PRO A 50 -5.20 -2.46 9.86
N ALA A 51 -5.87 -3.23 9.00
CA ALA A 51 -7.01 -4.05 9.41
C ALA A 51 -6.51 -5.44 9.79
N VAL A 52 -6.68 -5.82 11.06
CA VAL A 52 -6.23 -7.12 11.56
C VAL A 52 -7.40 -8.09 11.73
N ARG A 53 -7.23 -9.32 11.26
CA ARG A 53 -8.19 -10.42 11.40
C ARG A 53 -7.47 -11.63 11.98
N PHE A 54 -8.16 -12.36 12.84
CA PHE A 54 -7.68 -13.61 13.43
C PHE A 54 -8.72 -14.70 13.20
N HIS A 55 -8.25 -15.87 12.78
CA HIS A 55 -9.05 -17.03 12.42
C HIS A 55 -8.58 -18.25 13.20
N GLN A 56 -9.55 -19.09 13.61
CA GLN A 56 -9.34 -20.33 14.32
C GLN A 56 -10.55 -21.26 14.07
N GLY A 57 -10.32 -22.56 13.88
CA GLY A 57 -11.36 -23.54 13.53
C GLY A 57 -12.01 -23.31 12.18
N ASP A 58 -13.29 -22.92 12.15
CA ASP A 58 -13.99 -22.60 10.89
C ASP A 58 -14.37 -21.11 10.81
N GLY A 59 -13.87 -20.29 11.75
CA GLY A 59 -14.43 -18.97 12.00
C GLY A 59 -13.39 -17.87 12.19
N ARG A 60 -13.87 -16.63 12.02
CA ARG A 60 -13.15 -15.41 12.40
C ARG A 60 -13.49 -15.06 13.85
N SER A 61 -12.46 -14.81 14.66
CA SER A 61 -12.64 -14.27 16.00
C SER A 61 -12.93 -12.77 15.95
N ALA A 62 -14.01 -12.34 16.62
CA ALA A 62 -14.36 -10.93 16.74
C ALA A 62 -13.48 -10.19 17.76
N ALA A 63 -13.04 -10.90 18.81
CA ALA A 63 -12.26 -10.35 19.92
C ALA A 63 -11.10 -11.30 20.27
N PRO A 64 -10.05 -11.37 19.43
CA PRO A 64 -8.97 -12.33 19.61
C PRO A 64 -8.10 -12.07 20.84
N GLY A 65 -8.02 -10.82 21.34
CA GLY A 65 -7.35 -10.49 22.59
C GLY A 65 -5.91 -11.00 22.64
N ASP A 66 -5.62 -11.84 23.64
CA ASP A 66 -4.29 -12.41 23.84
C ASP A 66 -3.89 -13.48 22.82
N MET A 67 -4.81 -13.92 21.96
CA MET A 67 -4.49 -14.79 20.82
C MET A 67 -3.70 -14.05 19.73
N LEU A 68 -3.72 -12.72 19.70
CA LEU A 68 -2.86 -11.95 18.82
C LEU A 68 -1.40 -12.01 19.29
N PRO A 69 -0.41 -11.78 18.40
CA PRO A 69 0.99 -11.63 18.79
C PRO A 69 1.20 -10.40 19.68
N ALA A 70 2.15 -10.48 20.60
CA ALA A 70 2.59 -9.36 21.42
C ALA A 70 3.87 -8.73 20.84
N PRO A 71 4.13 -7.42 21.10
CA PRO A 71 5.40 -6.81 20.71
C PRO A 71 6.60 -7.58 21.27
N GLY A 72 7.57 -7.88 20.42
CA GLY A 72 8.79 -8.63 20.79
C GLY A 72 8.67 -10.15 20.73
N GLU A 73 7.49 -10.71 20.47
CA GLU A 73 7.38 -12.13 20.09
C GLU A 73 7.95 -12.37 18.69
N ASP A 74 8.51 -13.55 18.48
CA ASP A 74 8.85 -14.07 17.15
C ASP A 74 7.80 -15.11 16.69
N LEU A 75 7.88 -15.49 15.41
CA LEU A 75 6.93 -16.43 14.80
C LEU A 75 6.90 -17.78 15.53
N THR A 76 8.06 -18.30 15.92
CA THR A 76 8.19 -19.62 16.54
C THR A 76 7.57 -19.63 17.94
N GLY A 77 7.91 -18.65 18.78
CA GLY A 77 7.34 -18.49 20.12
C GLY A 77 5.84 -18.22 20.07
N TYR A 78 5.39 -17.39 19.11
CA TYR A 78 3.97 -17.16 18.90
C TYR A 78 3.23 -18.44 18.50
N ALA A 79 3.72 -19.16 17.48
CA ALA A 79 3.11 -20.41 17.01
C ALA A 79 3.00 -21.45 18.13
N ALA A 80 4.05 -21.61 18.94
CA ALA A 80 4.03 -22.52 20.08
C ALA A 80 2.99 -22.11 21.14
N ARG A 81 2.75 -20.80 21.33
CA ARG A 81 1.79 -20.28 22.29
C ARG A 81 0.34 -20.45 21.85
N VAL A 82 0.05 -20.25 20.58
CA VAL A 82 -1.33 -20.32 20.04
C VAL A 82 -1.67 -21.67 19.40
N ALA A 83 -0.74 -22.63 19.45
CA ALA A 83 -0.94 -23.98 18.94
C ALA A 83 -2.22 -24.62 19.50
N GLY A 84 -2.97 -25.28 18.62
CA GLY A 84 -4.21 -25.96 18.96
C GLY A 84 -4.69 -26.86 17.82
N PRO A 85 -5.66 -27.75 18.08
CA PRO A 85 -6.15 -28.71 17.08
C PRO A 85 -6.86 -28.04 15.89
N ASP A 86 -7.34 -26.81 16.09
CA ASP A 86 -8.20 -26.08 15.16
C ASP A 86 -7.42 -25.16 14.19
N GLY A 87 -6.08 -25.16 14.27
CA GLY A 87 -5.22 -24.27 13.49
C GLY A 87 -5.44 -22.78 13.79
N TRP A 88 -4.61 -21.91 13.19
CA TRP A 88 -4.78 -20.48 13.32
C TRP A 88 -4.24 -19.71 12.11
N LEU A 89 -4.81 -18.54 11.87
CA LEU A 89 -4.32 -17.57 10.89
C LEU A 89 -4.54 -16.15 11.41
N ILE A 90 -3.50 -15.33 11.36
CA ILE A 90 -3.58 -13.89 11.51
C ILE A 90 -3.31 -13.22 10.17
N GLU A 91 -4.11 -12.22 9.84
CA GLU A 91 -3.99 -11.41 8.63
C GLU A 91 -3.91 -9.94 9.05
N ALA A 92 -2.94 -9.21 8.53
CA ALA A 92 -2.89 -7.76 8.61
C ALA A 92 -2.91 -7.17 7.21
N GLU A 93 -3.99 -6.46 6.89
CA GLU A 93 -4.18 -5.75 5.64
C GLU A 93 -3.59 -4.34 5.74
N GLN A 94 -2.80 -3.96 4.73
CA GLN A 94 -2.01 -2.74 4.63
C GLN A 94 -1.10 -2.46 5.84
N PRO A 95 -0.25 -3.39 6.29
CA PRO A 95 0.60 -3.14 7.46
C PRO A 95 1.81 -2.25 7.14
N LEU A 96 2.27 -2.25 5.87
CA LEU A 96 3.56 -1.68 5.48
C LEU A 96 3.71 -0.18 5.81
N PHE A 97 2.62 0.59 5.82
CA PHE A 97 2.73 2.05 6.07
C PHE A 97 3.24 2.41 7.48
N LEU A 98 3.24 1.44 8.41
CA LEU A 98 3.79 1.63 9.76
C LEU A 98 5.33 1.51 9.80
N ASP A 99 5.97 0.94 8.77
CA ASP A 99 7.43 0.74 8.72
C ASP A 99 7.99 1.23 7.38
N TRP A 100 8.62 2.41 7.39
CA TRP A 100 9.18 3.02 6.18
C TRP A 100 10.18 2.12 5.43
N PRO A 101 11.20 1.52 6.09
CA PRO A 101 12.14 0.65 5.39
C PRO A 101 11.48 -0.55 4.68
N LEU A 102 10.54 -1.24 5.34
CA LEU A 102 9.81 -2.35 4.71
C LEU A 102 8.96 -1.85 3.55
N TRP A 103 8.22 -0.75 3.75
CA TRP A 103 7.41 -0.15 2.71
C TRP A 103 8.24 0.26 1.49
N SER A 104 9.40 0.89 1.69
CA SER A 104 10.26 1.31 0.57
C SER A 104 10.83 0.12 -0.17
N ALA A 105 11.25 -0.95 0.54
CA ALA A 105 11.78 -2.15 -0.10
C ALA A 105 10.74 -2.82 -0.99
N VAL A 106 9.49 -2.94 -0.52
CA VAL A 106 8.38 -3.47 -1.32
C VAL A 106 8.04 -2.53 -2.49
N ARG A 107 8.00 -1.22 -2.26
CA ARG A 107 7.80 -0.21 -3.31
C ARG A 107 8.82 -0.36 -4.44
N ASP A 108 10.11 -0.40 -4.09
CA ASP A 108 11.21 -0.45 -5.06
C ASP A 108 11.18 -1.76 -5.85
N LEU A 109 10.83 -2.87 -5.18
CA LEU A 109 10.62 -4.16 -5.83
C LEU A 109 9.47 -4.09 -6.86
N LEU A 110 8.31 -3.57 -6.46
CA LEU A 110 7.12 -3.46 -7.32
C LEU A 110 7.31 -2.45 -8.46
N ASP A 111 8.00 -1.33 -8.22
CA ASP A 111 8.32 -0.37 -9.28
C ASP A 111 9.17 -1.00 -10.40
N GLY A 112 9.97 -2.03 -10.07
CA GLY A 112 10.61 -2.89 -11.06
C GLY A 112 9.61 -3.59 -11.98
N LEU A 113 8.59 -4.24 -11.42
CA LEU A 113 7.52 -4.89 -12.19
C LEU A 113 6.73 -3.87 -13.04
N TRP A 114 6.37 -2.72 -12.47
CA TRP A 114 5.59 -1.70 -13.18
C TRP A 114 6.31 -1.06 -14.36
N ARG A 115 7.64 -1.14 -14.44
CA ARG A 115 8.39 -0.74 -15.64
C ARG A 115 8.14 -1.70 -16.81
N GLU A 116 7.86 -2.97 -16.53
CA GLU A 116 7.63 -4.01 -17.54
C GLU A 116 6.17 -4.06 -17.98
N VAL A 117 5.22 -4.00 -17.03
CA VAL A 117 3.78 -4.25 -17.30
C VAL A 117 2.90 -3.00 -17.19
N GLY A 118 3.47 -1.87 -16.78
CA GLY A 118 2.71 -0.66 -16.46
C GLY A 118 2.23 -0.62 -15.02
N ALA A 119 1.96 0.58 -14.50
CA ALA A 119 1.52 0.78 -13.13
C ALA A 119 -0.01 0.63 -12.99
N PRO A 120 -0.52 0.02 -11.91
CA PRO A 120 -1.94 -0.14 -11.69
C PRO A 120 -2.64 1.22 -11.48
N VAL A 121 -3.87 1.33 -11.98
CA VAL A 121 -4.69 2.56 -11.85
C VAL A 121 -5.26 2.70 -10.44
N ALA A 122 -5.58 1.57 -9.79
CA ALA A 122 -6.06 1.50 -8.41
C ALA A 122 -4.92 1.10 -7.44
N PRO A 123 -5.07 1.37 -6.13
CA PRO A 123 -4.08 0.93 -5.13
C PRO A 123 -3.85 -0.58 -5.12
N VAL A 124 -2.61 -0.99 -4.88
CA VAL A 124 -2.32 -2.38 -4.52
C VAL A 124 -2.50 -2.56 -3.02
N VAL A 125 -2.98 -3.73 -2.60
CA VAL A 125 -3.13 -4.05 -1.18
C VAL A 125 -2.00 -4.98 -0.78
N ALA A 126 -1.22 -4.59 0.22
CA ALA A 126 -0.24 -5.48 0.85
C ALA A 126 -0.89 -6.16 2.07
N GLU A 127 -0.73 -7.47 2.19
CA GLU A 127 -1.23 -8.29 3.30
C GLU A 127 -0.05 -9.05 3.90
N LEU A 128 0.14 -8.97 5.22
CA LEU A 128 1.00 -9.91 5.94
C LEU A 128 0.12 -10.97 6.59
N THR A 129 0.47 -12.24 6.39
CA THR A 129 -0.21 -13.34 7.07
C THR A 129 0.78 -14.21 7.83
N ALA A 130 0.37 -14.68 9.00
CA ALA A 130 1.02 -15.80 9.67
C ALA A 130 -0.02 -16.86 10.01
N GLY A 131 0.29 -18.14 9.78
CA GLY A 131 -0.64 -19.23 10.07
C GLY A 131 0.04 -20.56 10.29
N ASP A 132 -0.69 -21.49 10.90
CA ASP A 132 -0.29 -22.88 11.13
C ASP A 132 -1.53 -23.78 11.23
N ALA A 133 -1.41 -25.00 10.72
CA ALA A 133 -2.48 -25.99 10.58
C ALA A 133 -3.82 -25.40 10.06
N TRP A 134 -3.74 -24.43 9.14
CA TRP A 134 -4.89 -23.65 8.68
C TRP A 134 -5.13 -23.77 7.18
N SER A 135 -6.39 -23.77 6.75
CA SER A 135 -6.77 -23.74 5.34
C SER A 135 -7.72 -22.59 5.04
N ARG A 136 -7.36 -21.75 4.07
CA ARG A 136 -8.24 -20.72 3.52
C ARG A 136 -9.17 -21.36 2.50
N ALA A 137 -10.49 -21.23 2.69
CA ALA A 137 -11.47 -21.69 1.73
C ALA A 137 -11.29 -20.99 0.36
N PRO A 138 -11.68 -21.63 -0.76
CA PRO A 138 -11.54 -21.04 -2.08
C PRO A 138 -12.21 -19.67 -2.20
N GLY A 139 -11.44 -18.65 -2.59
CA GLY A 139 -11.95 -17.31 -2.84
C GLY A 139 -12.47 -17.13 -4.27
N THR A 140 -13.40 -16.18 -4.47
CA THR A 140 -13.79 -15.69 -5.80
C THR A 140 -12.70 -14.75 -6.32
N GLY A 141 -11.65 -15.31 -6.94
CA GLY A 141 -10.42 -14.60 -7.32
C GLY A 141 -10.55 -13.53 -8.41
N GLU A 142 -11.67 -12.83 -8.53
CA GLU A 142 -12.09 -12.16 -9.78
C GLU A 142 -11.33 -10.88 -10.14
N THR A 143 -10.82 -10.11 -9.17
CA THR A 143 -10.45 -8.70 -9.42
C THR A 143 -8.98 -8.36 -9.27
N HIS A 144 -8.17 -9.29 -8.76
CA HIS A 144 -6.76 -9.04 -8.43
C HIS A 144 -5.87 -10.21 -8.87
N ALA A 145 -4.73 -9.88 -9.47
CA ALA A 145 -3.61 -10.80 -9.54
C ALA A 145 -2.90 -10.85 -8.19
N MET A 146 -2.30 -11.99 -7.84
CA MET A 146 -1.65 -12.18 -6.55
C MET A 146 -0.15 -12.40 -6.72
N LEU A 147 0.64 -11.72 -5.91
CA LEU A 147 2.07 -11.96 -5.71
C LEU A 147 2.26 -12.34 -4.24
N THR A 148 2.58 -13.59 -3.94
CA THR A 148 2.75 -14.08 -2.57
C THR A 148 4.18 -14.54 -2.33
N TRP A 149 4.95 -13.77 -1.57
CA TRP A 149 6.27 -14.17 -1.08
C TRP A 149 6.11 -14.98 0.20
N VAL A 150 6.69 -16.18 0.23
CA VAL A 150 6.82 -16.95 1.47
C VAL A 150 8.06 -16.44 2.20
N LEU A 151 7.89 -15.84 3.37
CA LEU A 151 8.97 -15.26 4.16
C LEU A 151 9.60 -16.30 5.10
N ALA A 152 8.77 -17.17 5.67
CA ALA A 152 9.18 -18.29 6.52
C ALA A 152 8.18 -19.44 6.38
N GLY A 153 8.63 -20.68 6.60
CA GLY A 153 7.80 -21.88 6.49
C GLY A 153 7.51 -22.29 5.05
N ARG A 154 6.32 -22.85 4.81
CA ARG A 154 5.85 -23.34 3.51
C ARG A 154 4.38 -23.05 3.31
N LEU A 155 4.05 -22.58 2.11
CA LEU A 155 2.68 -22.39 1.68
C LEU A 155 2.37 -23.37 0.55
N ARG A 156 1.26 -24.11 0.68
CA ARG A 156 0.67 -24.83 -0.44
C ARG A 156 -0.56 -24.07 -0.92
N THR A 157 -0.63 -23.74 -2.19
CA THR A 157 -1.78 -23.07 -2.80
C THR A 157 -2.37 -23.95 -3.90
N ARG A 158 -3.66 -24.31 -3.77
CA ARG A 158 -4.42 -24.99 -4.81
C ARG A 158 -5.04 -23.97 -5.74
N LEU A 159 -4.87 -24.14 -7.05
CA LEU A 159 -5.30 -23.24 -8.13
C LEU A 159 -6.13 -24.05 -9.14
N GLY A 160 -7.40 -24.30 -8.82
CA GLY A 160 -8.21 -25.26 -9.56
C GLY A 160 -7.68 -26.69 -9.41
N GLU A 161 -7.22 -27.29 -10.50
CA GLU A 161 -6.60 -28.64 -10.51
C GLU A 161 -5.09 -28.61 -10.23
N GLU A 162 -4.45 -27.45 -10.36
CA GLU A 162 -3.03 -27.28 -10.09
C GLU A 162 -2.78 -27.04 -8.59
N THR A 163 -1.63 -27.49 -8.08
CA THR A 163 -1.18 -27.20 -6.72
C THR A 163 0.26 -26.74 -6.78
N LEU A 164 0.52 -25.55 -6.25
CA LEU A 164 1.85 -24.99 -6.10
C LEU A 164 2.28 -25.09 -4.64
N GLU A 165 3.53 -25.49 -4.40
CA GLU A 165 4.17 -25.49 -3.09
C GLU A 165 5.37 -24.57 -3.10
N ALA A 166 5.40 -23.60 -2.18
CA ALA A 166 6.45 -22.61 -2.05
C ALA A 166 7.09 -22.69 -0.67
N GLY A 167 8.42 -22.65 -0.62
CA GLY A 167 9.17 -22.51 0.62
C GLY A 167 9.63 -21.08 0.85
N ALA A 168 10.23 -20.84 2.02
CA ALA A 168 10.83 -19.55 2.35
C ALA A 168 11.77 -19.04 1.24
N GLY A 169 11.48 -17.85 0.74
CA GLY A 169 12.16 -17.16 -0.34
C GLY A 169 11.42 -17.20 -1.68
N ASP A 170 10.57 -18.20 -1.90
CA ASP A 170 9.84 -18.34 -3.15
C ASP A 170 8.73 -17.29 -3.30
N LEU A 171 8.44 -16.95 -4.56
CA LEU A 171 7.28 -16.17 -4.98
C LEU A 171 6.28 -17.09 -5.68
N LEU A 172 5.05 -17.10 -5.19
CA LEU A 172 3.90 -17.60 -5.93
C LEU A 172 3.21 -16.45 -6.66
N TYR A 173 2.84 -16.70 -7.90
CA TYR A 173 2.03 -15.79 -8.71
C TYR A 173 0.82 -16.52 -9.29
N TRP A 174 -0.30 -15.82 -9.38
CA TRP A 174 -1.40 -16.20 -10.25
C TRP A 174 -2.19 -14.96 -10.72
N PRO A 175 -2.75 -14.99 -11.94
CA PRO A 175 -3.52 -13.89 -12.48
C PRO A 175 -4.87 -13.73 -11.79
N ALA A 176 -5.54 -12.63 -12.08
CA ALA A 176 -6.94 -12.46 -11.68
C ALA A 176 -7.85 -13.46 -12.39
N GLY A 177 -8.98 -13.76 -11.76
CA GLY A 177 -9.90 -14.82 -12.16
C GLY A 177 -9.54 -16.21 -11.60
N THR A 178 -8.33 -16.40 -11.04
CA THR A 178 -7.92 -17.71 -10.52
C THR A 178 -8.53 -17.98 -9.14
N VAL A 179 -9.40 -19.00 -9.08
CA VAL A 179 -9.89 -19.57 -7.81
C VAL A 179 -8.73 -20.25 -7.10
N HIS A 180 -8.50 -19.86 -5.85
CA HIS A 180 -7.37 -20.36 -5.07
C HIS A 180 -7.73 -20.66 -3.62
N ALA A 181 -7.05 -21.63 -3.03
CA ALA A 181 -7.13 -21.98 -1.62
C ALA A 181 -5.72 -22.19 -1.06
N ASP A 182 -5.43 -21.56 0.08
CA ASP A 182 -4.13 -21.66 0.74
C ASP A 182 -4.18 -22.68 1.88
N GLU A 183 -3.12 -23.45 2.04
CA GLU A 183 -2.87 -24.35 3.17
C GLU A 183 -1.55 -23.95 3.87
N TYR A 184 -1.66 -23.71 5.17
CA TYR A 184 -0.56 -23.45 6.10
C TYR A 184 -0.36 -24.73 6.91
N THR A 185 0.53 -25.62 6.47
CA THR A 185 0.73 -26.93 7.11
C THR A 185 1.73 -26.91 8.26
N GLU A 186 2.51 -25.82 8.35
CA GLU A 186 3.48 -25.53 9.41
C GLU A 186 3.49 -24.01 9.67
N PRO A 187 4.10 -23.52 10.76
CA PRO A 187 4.23 -22.08 11.03
C PRO A 187 4.84 -21.34 9.85
N THR A 188 4.01 -20.55 9.17
CA THR A 188 4.34 -19.93 7.88
C THR A 188 3.99 -18.45 7.93
N LEU A 189 4.89 -17.63 7.40
CA LEU A 189 4.73 -16.17 7.30
C LEU A 189 4.80 -15.78 5.83
N THR A 190 3.84 -15.00 5.34
CA THR A 190 3.81 -14.55 3.95
C THR A 190 3.61 -13.04 3.84
N LEU A 191 4.14 -12.47 2.76
CA LEU A 191 3.77 -11.15 2.27
C LEU A 191 3.04 -11.35 0.94
N ARG A 192 1.78 -10.94 0.90
CA ARG A 192 0.94 -10.98 -0.30
C ARG A 192 0.67 -9.57 -0.80
N VAL A 193 0.79 -9.37 -2.11
CA VAL A 193 0.38 -8.13 -2.78
C VAL A 193 -0.75 -8.47 -3.75
N HIS A 194 -1.88 -7.83 -3.54
CA HIS A 194 -3.07 -7.90 -4.38
C HIS A 194 -2.98 -6.77 -5.39
N VAL A 195 -2.81 -7.11 -6.67
CA VAL A 195 -2.68 -6.15 -7.76
C VAL A 195 -4.01 -6.03 -8.48
N PRO A 196 -4.68 -4.87 -8.47
CA PRO A 196 -5.97 -4.73 -9.13
C PRO A 196 -5.80 -4.78 -10.65
N THR A 197 -6.56 -5.66 -11.29
CA THR A 197 -6.57 -5.84 -12.76
C THR A 197 -7.93 -5.49 -13.37
N ASP A 198 -8.98 -5.41 -12.55
CA ASP A 198 -10.32 -5.09 -13.03
C ASP A 198 -10.51 -3.57 -13.29
N PRO A 199 -10.89 -3.16 -14.53
CA PRO A 199 -11.11 -1.74 -14.84
C PRO A 199 -12.21 -1.08 -14.00
N ARG A 200 -13.17 -1.85 -13.45
CA ARG A 200 -14.21 -1.33 -12.54
C ARG A 200 -13.62 -0.71 -11.27
N MET A 201 -12.41 -1.11 -10.87
CA MET A 201 -11.71 -0.53 -9.72
C MET A 201 -11.38 0.95 -9.92
N ALA A 202 -11.10 1.38 -11.16
CA ALA A 202 -10.88 2.79 -11.46
C ALA A 202 -12.15 3.63 -11.23
N THR A 203 -13.31 3.09 -11.66
CA THR A 203 -14.62 3.72 -11.41
C THR A 203 -14.94 3.80 -9.93
N MET A 204 -14.67 2.74 -9.17
CA MET A 204 -14.86 2.72 -7.71
C MET A 204 -14.02 3.79 -7.03
N HIS A 205 -12.75 3.92 -7.41
CA HIS A 205 -11.87 4.93 -6.84
C HIS A 205 -12.29 6.37 -7.19
N ALA A 206 -12.78 6.60 -8.42
CA ALA A 206 -13.34 7.88 -8.82
C ALA A 206 -14.61 8.22 -8.01
N ARG A 207 -15.49 7.23 -7.80
CA ARG A 207 -16.69 7.37 -6.98
C ARG A 207 -16.36 7.71 -5.54
N GLU A 208 -15.41 7.01 -4.91
CA GLU A 208 -14.96 7.30 -3.53
C GLU A 208 -14.42 8.73 -3.41
N THR A 209 -13.59 9.14 -4.37
CA THR A 209 -13.04 10.51 -4.41
C THR A 209 -14.15 11.57 -4.53
N LEU A 210 -15.19 11.32 -5.34
CA LEU A 210 -16.33 12.22 -5.46
C LEU A 210 -17.12 12.29 -4.14
N ILE A 211 -17.36 11.15 -3.48
CA ILE A 211 -18.07 11.11 -2.19
C ILE A 211 -17.32 11.93 -1.14
N GLU A 212 -15.99 11.80 -1.05
CA GLU A 212 -15.20 12.60 -0.11
C GLU A 212 -15.30 14.12 -0.37
N LEU A 213 -15.28 14.53 -1.64
CA LEU A 213 -15.47 15.93 -2.01
C LEU A 213 -16.88 16.43 -1.68
N MET A 214 -17.88 15.58 -1.87
CA MET A 214 -19.26 15.89 -1.49
C MET A 214 -19.39 16.05 0.02
N ASP A 215 -18.85 15.11 0.81
CA ASP A 215 -18.88 15.15 2.27
C ASP A 215 -18.23 16.43 2.81
N ALA A 216 -17.12 16.87 2.22
CA ALA A 216 -16.50 18.16 2.55
C ALA A 216 -17.38 19.38 2.21
N GLY A 217 -18.24 19.27 1.19
CA GLY A 217 -19.19 20.31 0.78
C GLY A 217 -20.48 20.33 1.61
N TYR A 218 -20.89 19.20 2.18
CA TYR A 218 -21.98 19.10 3.16
C TYR A 218 -21.49 19.58 4.53
N GLY A 219 -21.35 20.89 4.71
CA GLY A 219 -20.90 21.49 5.99
C GLY A 219 -21.86 21.32 7.20
N ASP A 220 -22.82 20.39 7.17
CA ASP A 220 -23.75 20.06 8.27
C ASP A 220 -24.12 18.55 8.22
N ASP A 221 -23.93 17.84 9.34
CA ASP A 221 -24.20 16.39 9.51
C ASP A 221 -25.71 16.06 9.61
N ARG A 222 -26.59 17.05 9.45
CA ARG A 222 -28.05 16.85 9.54
C ARG A 222 -28.58 16.03 8.38
N VAL A 223 -29.10 14.85 8.70
CA VAL A 223 -29.86 14.00 7.78
C VAL A 223 -31.19 14.68 7.45
N PRO A 224 -31.46 15.01 6.17
CA PRO A 224 -32.73 15.61 5.79
C PRO A 224 -33.84 14.56 5.86
N TYR A 225 -34.75 14.69 6.82
CA TYR A 225 -35.99 13.92 6.86
C TYR A 225 -37.04 14.57 5.97
N VAL A 226 -37.68 13.77 5.10
CA VAL A 226 -38.57 14.28 4.05
C VAL A 226 -39.92 14.65 4.66
N GLY A 227 -40.24 15.96 4.66
CA GLY A 227 -41.57 16.49 5.00
C GLY A 227 -42.37 16.85 3.75
N ASP A 228 -41.80 17.62 2.81
CA ASP A 228 -42.52 18.10 1.61
C ASP A 228 -41.57 18.41 0.42
N GLY A 229 -41.00 17.38 -0.22
CA GLY A 229 -40.43 17.50 -1.60
C GLY A 229 -39.00 16.96 -1.83
N PRO A 230 -38.57 16.81 -3.10
CA PRO A 230 -37.30 16.18 -3.51
C PRO A 230 -36.05 17.06 -3.29
N PHE A 231 -36.19 18.19 -2.58
CA PHE A 231 -35.18 19.23 -2.41
C PHE A 231 -33.81 18.71 -1.92
N PRO A 232 -33.73 17.69 -1.04
CA PRO A 232 -32.44 17.13 -0.63
C PRO A 232 -31.66 16.44 -1.74
N LEU A 233 -32.34 15.78 -2.69
CA LEU A 233 -31.70 15.08 -3.81
C LEU A 233 -31.26 16.06 -4.91
N ALA A 234 -32.03 17.11 -5.16
CA ALA A 234 -31.65 18.16 -6.10
C ALA A 234 -30.35 18.87 -5.66
N ARG A 235 -30.21 19.15 -4.36
CA ARG A 235 -28.96 19.71 -3.81
C ARG A 235 -27.75 18.79 -4.04
N THR A 236 -27.93 17.48 -3.97
CA THR A 236 -26.88 16.51 -4.30
C THR A 236 -26.45 16.62 -5.76
N VAL A 237 -27.41 16.76 -6.68
CA VAL A 237 -27.13 16.94 -8.11
C VAL A 237 -26.37 18.25 -8.36
N ASP A 238 -26.79 19.35 -7.72
CA ASP A 238 -26.11 20.65 -7.83
C ASP A 238 -24.67 20.58 -7.30
N LEU A 239 -24.46 19.89 -6.18
CA LEU A 239 -23.13 19.71 -5.60
C LEU A 239 -22.22 18.89 -6.51
N VAL A 240 -22.72 17.76 -7.03
CA VAL A 240 -21.96 16.93 -7.99
C VAL A 240 -21.62 17.74 -9.23
N SER A 241 -22.58 18.49 -9.78
CA SER A 241 -22.36 19.33 -10.98
C SER A 241 -21.30 20.40 -10.70
N GLY A 242 -21.37 21.09 -9.56
CA GLY A 242 -20.37 22.08 -9.17
C GLY A 242 -18.95 21.48 -9.00
N ILE A 243 -18.84 20.28 -8.42
CA ILE A 243 -17.55 19.58 -8.29
C ILE A 243 -16.96 19.20 -9.66
N VAL A 244 -17.81 18.74 -10.58
CA VAL A 244 -17.38 18.36 -11.93
C VAL A 244 -16.98 19.61 -12.74
N ASP A 245 -17.81 20.65 -12.73
CA ASP A 245 -17.61 21.88 -13.52
C ASP A 245 -16.39 22.68 -13.06
N SER A 246 -16.10 22.68 -11.75
CA SER A 246 -14.89 23.31 -11.20
C SER A 246 -13.58 22.59 -11.58
N GLY A 247 -13.66 21.34 -12.07
CA GLY A 247 -12.49 20.51 -12.34
C GLY A 247 -11.81 19.95 -11.09
N GLU A 248 -12.38 20.14 -9.90
CA GLU A 248 -11.77 19.72 -8.63
C GLU A 248 -11.58 18.20 -8.54
N LEU A 249 -12.58 17.42 -8.97
CA LEU A 249 -12.47 15.96 -9.03
C LEU A 249 -11.29 15.53 -9.92
N THR A 250 -11.15 16.13 -11.09
CA THR A 250 -10.04 15.82 -12.02
C THR A 250 -8.69 16.17 -11.39
N ARG A 251 -8.59 17.32 -10.70
CA ARG A 251 -7.38 17.74 -10.00
C ARG A 251 -7.00 16.76 -8.88
N LEU A 252 -7.97 16.34 -8.07
CA LEU A 252 -7.74 15.41 -6.96
C LEU A 252 -7.36 14.01 -7.46
N LEU A 253 -8.02 13.50 -8.49
CA LEU A 253 -7.66 12.23 -9.12
C LEU A 253 -6.24 12.24 -9.69
N ARG A 254 -5.81 13.36 -10.30
CA ARG A 254 -4.41 13.52 -10.76
C ARG A 254 -3.41 13.55 -9.61
N LEU A 255 -3.74 14.23 -8.51
CA LEU A 255 -2.92 14.25 -7.30
C LEU A 255 -2.77 12.83 -6.71
N ARG A 256 -3.88 12.10 -6.55
CA ARG A 256 -3.90 10.72 -6.05
C ARG A 256 -3.14 9.77 -6.97
N TRP A 257 -3.35 9.88 -8.28
CA TRP A 257 -2.61 9.08 -9.26
C TRP A 257 -1.10 9.36 -9.19
N ALA A 258 -0.67 10.62 -9.10
CA ALA A 258 0.74 10.97 -8.99
C ALA A 258 1.36 10.41 -7.70
N ALA A 259 0.66 10.57 -6.56
CA ALA A 259 1.05 9.98 -5.28
C ALA A 259 1.21 8.45 -5.42
N ARG A 260 0.17 7.76 -5.87
CA ARG A 260 0.17 6.30 -6.07
C ARG A 260 1.28 5.83 -7.00
N ARG A 261 1.48 6.50 -8.14
CA ARG A 261 2.55 6.16 -9.09
C ARG A 261 3.93 6.29 -8.45
N SER A 262 4.14 7.31 -7.61
CA SER A 262 5.40 7.49 -6.86
C SER A 262 5.58 6.51 -5.70
N ALA A 263 4.51 5.82 -5.29
CA ALA A 263 4.47 4.78 -4.28
C ALA A 263 4.39 3.35 -4.87
N ALA A 264 4.59 3.19 -6.18
CA ALA A 264 4.45 1.90 -6.86
C ALA A 264 3.10 1.20 -6.55
N GLY A 265 2.02 1.97 -6.42
CA GLY A 265 0.70 1.43 -6.11
C GLY A 265 0.37 1.30 -4.62
N LEU A 266 1.37 1.32 -3.72
CA LEU A 266 1.15 1.16 -2.29
C LEU A 266 0.40 2.36 -1.69
N ASP A 267 -0.71 2.10 -1.03
CA ASP A 267 -1.57 3.10 -0.40
C ASP A 267 -2.13 2.48 0.90
N PRO A 268 -1.99 3.11 2.08
CA PRO A 268 -1.34 4.40 2.31
C PRO A 268 0.19 4.34 2.29
N ALA A 269 0.81 5.51 2.10
CA ALA A 269 2.24 5.70 2.32
C ALA A 269 2.52 6.02 3.80
N PRO A 270 3.70 5.66 4.33
CA PRO A 270 4.13 6.05 5.67
C PRO A 270 4.05 7.57 5.87
N ALA A 271 3.76 7.99 7.11
CA ALA A 271 3.69 9.41 7.43
C ALA A 271 5.00 10.15 7.03
N PRO A 272 4.93 11.40 6.54
CA PRO A 272 6.12 12.21 6.29
C PRO A 272 6.97 12.36 7.55
N ARG A 273 8.28 12.54 7.37
CA ARG A 273 9.17 12.89 8.50
C ARG A 273 8.75 14.25 9.08
N PRO A 274 9.02 14.50 10.38
CA PRO A 274 8.97 15.85 10.93
C PRO A 274 9.84 16.84 10.12
N PRO A 275 9.45 18.13 10.06
CA PRO A 275 10.19 19.18 9.34
C PRO A 275 11.50 19.61 10.05
N GLU A 276 12.40 18.67 10.34
CA GLU A 276 13.58 18.89 11.19
C GLU A 276 14.90 18.90 10.40
N LEU A 277 14.89 19.42 9.17
CA LEU A 277 16.12 19.57 8.38
C LEU A 277 16.91 20.81 8.86
N PRO A 278 18.19 20.70 9.26
CA PRO A 278 18.99 21.87 9.63
C PRO A 278 19.29 22.79 8.43
N GLU A 279 19.39 24.10 8.67
CA GLU A 279 19.70 25.09 7.61
C GLU A 279 21.11 24.97 7.02
N ASP A 280 22.06 24.41 7.79
CA ASP A 280 23.42 24.13 7.34
C ASP A 280 23.74 22.65 7.60
N CYS A 281 23.39 21.81 6.62
CA CYS A 281 23.75 20.39 6.64
C CYS A 281 24.08 19.88 5.24
N ARG A 282 24.80 18.76 5.20
CA ARG A 282 25.01 18.00 3.98
C ARG A 282 23.79 17.12 3.73
N ILE A 283 23.35 17.12 2.48
CA ILE A 283 22.21 16.33 2.01
C ILE A 283 22.61 15.49 0.81
N ARG A 284 21.98 14.33 0.68
CA ARG A 284 22.09 13.44 -0.47
C ARG A 284 20.71 13.16 -1.06
N VAL A 285 20.63 13.02 -2.38
CA VAL A 285 19.39 12.61 -3.05
C VAL A 285 19.24 11.09 -2.94
N THR A 286 18.10 10.64 -2.44
CA THR A 286 17.80 9.23 -2.18
C THR A 286 16.57 8.71 -2.91
N GLY A 287 15.74 9.60 -3.43
CA GLY A 287 14.51 9.24 -4.11
C GLY A 287 14.27 10.04 -5.38
N GLU A 288 13.40 9.50 -6.23
CA GLU A 288 12.95 10.18 -7.43
C GLU A 288 11.71 11.05 -7.16
N VAL A 289 11.54 12.07 -7.98
CA VAL A 289 10.36 12.93 -7.96
C VAL A 289 9.64 12.84 -9.30
N LEU A 290 8.43 12.30 -9.26
CA LEU A 290 7.52 12.31 -10.38
C LEU A 290 6.95 13.72 -10.57
N ARG A 291 6.90 14.19 -11.82
CA ARG A 291 6.31 15.47 -12.19
C ARG A 291 5.22 15.24 -13.22
N VAL A 292 4.00 15.60 -12.87
CA VAL A 292 2.79 15.38 -13.68
C VAL A 292 2.17 16.72 -14.03
N ARG A 293 1.85 16.95 -15.29
CA ARG A 293 1.11 18.16 -15.68
C ARG A 293 -0.33 18.06 -15.18
N ALA A 294 -0.77 19.05 -14.44
CA ALA A 294 -2.12 19.12 -13.86
C ALA A 294 -3.02 20.08 -14.64
N GLY A 295 -3.02 19.99 -15.98
CA GLY A 295 -3.76 20.94 -16.81
C GLY A 295 -3.24 22.37 -16.66
N ASN A 296 -4.16 23.34 -16.55
CA ASN A 296 -3.84 24.76 -16.40
C ASN A 296 -3.29 25.11 -15.00
N ASP A 297 -3.40 24.20 -14.03
CA ASP A 297 -3.08 24.43 -12.61
C ASP A 297 -1.61 24.18 -12.25
N GLY A 298 -0.74 24.02 -13.26
CA GLY A 298 0.69 23.84 -13.09
C GLY A 298 1.14 22.37 -13.04
N VAL A 299 2.20 22.11 -12.28
CA VAL A 299 2.85 20.78 -12.19
C VAL A 299 2.61 20.21 -10.80
N VAL A 300 2.05 19.00 -10.74
CA VAL A 300 1.99 18.17 -9.53
C VAL A 300 3.33 17.46 -9.37
N TRP A 301 3.88 17.55 -8.18
CA TRP A 301 5.08 16.84 -7.76
C TRP A 301 4.65 15.69 -6.86
N ALA A 302 5.22 14.51 -7.06
CA ALA A 302 4.93 13.37 -6.22
C ALA A 302 6.20 12.55 -5.95
N ALA A 303 6.35 12.14 -4.70
CA ALA A 303 7.42 11.25 -4.28
C ALA A 303 6.93 10.40 -3.11
N ASN A 304 7.26 9.10 -3.14
CA ASN A 304 7.03 8.18 -2.03
C ASN A 304 5.59 8.21 -1.49
N GLY A 305 4.60 8.32 -2.39
CA GLY A 305 3.18 8.34 -2.02
C GLY A 305 2.64 9.69 -1.57
N HIS A 306 3.44 10.75 -1.62
CA HIS A 306 3.01 12.09 -1.26
C HIS A 306 3.01 12.97 -2.50
N ALA A 307 1.84 13.53 -2.83
CA ALA A 307 1.70 14.54 -3.87
C ALA A 307 1.61 15.95 -3.26
N PHE A 308 2.20 16.93 -3.93
CA PHE A 308 2.13 18.35 -3.55
C PHE A 308 2.30 19.24 -4.78
N THR A 309 1.90 20.50 -4.66
CA THR A 309 2.12 21.53 -5.67
C THR A 309 3.14 22.54 -5.17
N LEU A 310 3.96 23.07 -6.05
CA LEU A 310 4.94 24.11 -5.74
C LEU A 310 4.61 25.36 -6.55
N ARG A 311 4.69 26.52 -5.89
CA ARG A 311 4.60 27.82 -6.54
C ARG A 311 6.01 28.32 -6.87
N GLY A 312 6.22 28.78 -8.11
CA GLY A 312 7.50 29.35 -8.58
C GLY A 312 8.25 28.48 -9.61
N SER A 313 8.94 29.14 -10.55
CA SER A 313 9.61 28.51 -11.71
C SER A 313 10.91 27.77 -11.37
N ASP A 314 11.49 28.02 -10.20
CA ASP A 314 12.85 27.57 -9.87
C ASP A 314 12.96 26.18 -9.26
N ALA A 315 11.87 25.62 -8.72
CA ALA A 315 11.88 24.31 -8.08
C ALA A 315 12.42 23.20 -9.00
N GLY A 316 12.04 23.23 -10.29
CA GLY A 316 12.53 22.28 -11.29
C GLY A 316 14.04 22.39 -11.56
N ARG A 317 14.59 23.61 -11.48
CA ARG A 317 16.02 23.85 -11.66
C ARG A 317 16.83 23.39 -10.44
N ILE A 318 16.31 23.63 -9.24
CA ILE A 318 16.90 23.18 -7.98
C ILE A 318 16.96 21.65 -7.94
N LEU A 319 15.84 20.97 -8.21
CA LEU A 319 15.81 19.50 -8.24
C LEU A 319 16.83 18.93 -9.23
N ARG A 320 16.90 19.45 -10.46
CA ARG A 320 17.90 19.00 -11.44
C ARG A 320 19.34 19.17 -10.96
N ARG A 321 19.64 20.30 -10.29
CA ARG A 321 20.97 20.54 -9.72
C ARG A 321 21.28 19.57 -8.57
N LEU A 322 20.33 19.32 -7.69
CA LEU A 322 20.46 18.33 -6.61
C LEU A 322 20.74 16.94 -7.17
N THR A 323 19.92 16.46 -8.11
CA THR A 323 20.07 15.14 -8.72
C THR A 323 21.39 14.99 -9.46
N ALA A 324 21.85 16.04 -10.16
CA ALA A 324 23.11 15.99 -10.90
C ALA A 324 24.36 15.94 -10.00
N ARG A 325 24.31 16.53 -8.81
CA ARG A 325 25.42 16.52 -7.86
C ARG A 325 25.47 15.27 -6.98
N GLY A 326 24.32 14.63 -6.74
CA GLY A 326 24.18 13.51 -5.82
C GLY A 326 24.21 13.94 -4.35
N THR A 327 25.21 14.75 -3.96
CA THR A 327 25.36 15.37 -2.64
C THR A 327 25.52 16.89 -2.74
N ALA A 328 25.01 17.63 -1.76
CA ALA A 328 25.10 19.10 -1.69
C ALA A 328 24.95 19.62 -0.26
N SER A 329 25.30 20.88 -0.01
CA SER A 329 24.90 21.56 1.22
C SER A 329 23.53 22.22 1.04
N THR A 330 22.73 22.31 2.09
CA THR A 330 21.50 23.14 2.10
C THR A 330 21.79 24.60 1.75
N THR A 331 22.96 25.11 2.11
CA THR A 331 23.41 26.48 1.81
C THR A 331 23.71 26.73 0.33
N ASP A 332 23.89 25.67 -0.48
CA ASP A 332 24.08 25.77 -1.94
C ASP A 332 22.82 26.29 -2.67
N PHE A 333 21.67 26.32 -1.99
CA PHE A 333 20.37 26.65 -2.56
C PHE A 333 19.67 27.78 -1.78
N PRO A 334 20.21 29.02 -1.84
CA PRO A 334 19.61 30.16 -1.14
C PRO A 334 18.16 30.38 -1.61
N GLY A 335 17.24 30.54 -0.66
CA GLY A 335 15.81 30.71 -0.93
C GLY A 335 15.04 29.43 -1.28
N ALA A 336 15.71 28.27 -1.29
CA ALA A 336 15.07 26.97 -1.58
C ALA A 336 14.79 26.12 -0.33
N PHE A 337 15.06 26.63 0.88
CA PHE A 337 15.02 25.83 2.09
C PHE A 337 13.66 25.15 2.34
N ALA A 338 12.54 25.84 2.10
CA ALA A 338 11.20 25.25 2.20
C ALA A 338 11.00 24.06 1.24
N LEU A 339 11.59 24.11 0.04
CA LEU A 339 11.57 22.98 -0.89
C LEU A 339 12.43 21.84 -0.36
N LEU A 340 13.65 22.11 0.10
CA LEU A 340 14.53 21.08 0.67
C LEU A 340 13.88 20.39 1.87
N GLN A 341 13.28 21.17 2.78
CA GLN A 341 12.53 20.65 3.91
C GLN A 341 11.38 19.76 3.44
N ARG A 342 10.61 20.18 2.42
CA ARG A 342 9.55 19.33 1.87
C ARG A 342 10.09 18.02 1.29
N LEU A 343 11.19 18.07 0.52
CA LEU A 343 11.84 16.89 -0.05
C LEU A 343 12.38 15.94 1.04
N TYR A 344 12.89 16.48 2.14
CA TYR A 344 13.33 15.70 3.30
C TYR A 344 12.16 15.01 3.99
N GLN A 345 11.04 15.73 4.22
CA GLN A 345 9.83 15.17 4.83
C GLN A 345 9.30 13.97 4.03
N VAL A 346 9.29 14.07 2.70
CA VAL A 346 8.84 12.99 1.81
C VAL A 346 9.96 12.03 1.42
N ARG A 347 11.13 12.11 2.07
CA ARG A 347 12.26 11.17 1.93
C ARG A 347 12.86 11.06 0.53
N VAL A 348 12.85 12.18 -0.21
CA VAL A 348 13.58 12.33 -1.49
C VAL A 348 15.04 12.68 -1.26
N ILE A 349 15.32 13.35 -0.13
CA ILE A 349 16.68 13.63 0.32
C ILE A 349 16.87 13.11 1.74
N ASP A 350 18.10 12.80 2.10
CA ASP A 350 18.50 12.46 3.45
C ASP A 350 19.70 13.29 3.90
N MET A 351 19.87 13.40 5.22
CA MET A 351 21.08 13.99 5.79
C MET A 351 22.26 13.04 5.56
N GLU A 352 23.42 13.60 5.27
CA GLU A 352 24.68 12.86 5.21
C GLU A 352 25.39 13.03 6.56
N ASP A 353 25.87 11.93 7.14
CA ASP A 353 26.58 11.91 8.43
C ASP A 353 27.92 12.66 8.38
#